data_AF-A0A920LAD3-F1
#
_entry.id   AF-A0A920LAD3-F1
#
_cell.length_a   1.000
_cell.length_b   1.000
_cell.length_c   1.000
_cell.angle_alpha   90.00
_cell.angle_beta   90.00
_cell.angle_gamma   90.00
#
_symmetry.space_group_name_H-M   'P 1'
#
loop_
_entity.id
_entity.type
_entity.pdbx_description
1 polymer ?
#
loop_
_entity_poly.entity_id
_entity_poly.type
_entity_poly.pdbx_seq_one_letter_code
_entity_poly.pdbx_strand_id
1 'polypeptide(L)'
;METFNEDPKPGRLVLPLVLIGMIATTYTFINRVSTNNNLEIEPVVEDVVEAVEDEPEEETTTTTTTTLPDEVITYLEEISSEKIQSIDLATKVLEANDRWDNEEVTYQEAKDEFANFIEDAEQFVTTVSEPGPPSTFAGLVKSHEELKALVELIYIDSQELLEGLTSSDTGESRAAALDSFNNNINQFQEKIEEIVAINTSG
;
A
#
# COMPACT_ATOMS: atom_id res chain seq x y z
N MET A 1 46.29 -11.90 -4.64
CA MET A 1 45.05 -12.58 -4.23
C MET A 1 44.40 -11.68 -3.20
N GLU A 2 43.59 -10.74 -3.67
CA GLU A 2 42.79 -9.87 -2.80
C GLU A 2 41.42 -10.53 -2.64
N THR A 3 41.15 -10.92 -1.41
CA THR A 3 39.88 -11.51 -1.00
C THR A 3 38.86 -10.39 -0.92
N PHE A 4 37.94 -10.32 -1.88
CA PHE A 4 36.73 -9.52 -1.75
C PHE A 4 35.95 -10.02 -0.54
N ASN A 5 35.82 -9.15 0.46
CA ASN A 5 34.94 -9.36 1.59
C ASN A 5 33.50 -9.12 1.13
N GLU A 6 32.93 -10.12 0.45
CA GLU A 6 31.50 -10.18 0.12
C GLU A 6 30.74 -10.66 1.36
N ASP A 7 30.13 -9.72 2.08
CA ASP A 7 28.77 -9.78 2.63
C ASP A 7 28.57 -8.59 3.61
N PRO A 8 27.78 -7.55 3.26
CA PRO A 8 27.43 -6.53 4.24
C PRO A 8 26.52 -7.16 5.30
N LYS A 9 27.08 -7.40 6.50
CA LYS A 9 26.36 -7.95 7.67
C LYS A 9 24.90 -7.47 7.70
N PRO A 10 23.91 -8.36 7.93
CA PRO A 10 22.48 -8.08 7.73
C PRO A 10 21.95 -6.77 8.33
N GLY A 11 22.56 -6.26 9.42
CA GLY A 11 22.20 -4.98 10.03
C GLY A 11 22.61 -3.71 9.25
N ARG A 12 23.41 -3.81 8.17
CA ARG A 12 23.90 -2.65 7.40
C ARG A 12 22.89 -2.14 6.36
N LEU A 13 21.97 -3.01 5.91
CA LEU A 13 20.89 -2.64 4.97
C LEU A 13 19.59 -2.23 5.67
N VAL A 14 19.35 -2.72 6.89
CA VAL A 14 18.15 -2.39 7.66
C VAL A 14 18.11 -0.90 8.01
N LEU A 15 19.24 -0.32 8.39
CA LEU A 15 19.31 1.07 8.83
C LEU A 15 18.96 2.09 7.73
N PRO A 16 19.49 2.00 6.49
CA PRO A 16 19.05 2.87 5.41
C PRO A 16 17.58 2.65 5.01
N LEU A 17 17.07 1.42 5.04
CA LEU A 17 15.66 1.14 4.75
C LEU A 17 14.71 1.75 5.78
N VAL A 18 15.05 1.65 7.08
CA VAL A 18 14.28 2.28 8.15
C VAL A 18 14.32 3.81 8.02
N LEU A 19 15.47 4.37 7.65
CA LEU A 19 15.60 5.81 7.44
C LEU A 19 14.70 6.30 6.30
N ILE A 20 14.67 5.59 5.18
CA ILE A 20 13.78 5.90 4.04
C ILE A 20 12.31 5.79 4.48
N GLY A 21 11.94 4.74 5.22
CA GLY A 21 10.59 4.58 5.76
C GLY A 21 10.17 5.71 6.72
N MET A 22 11.08 6.19 7.57
CA MET A 22 10.84 7.34 8.44
C MET A 22 10.69 8.65 7.65
N ILE A 23 11.46 8.82 6.57
CA ILE A 23 11.36 10.01 5.71
C ILE A 23 10.02 10.00 4.95
N ALA A 24 9.65 8.87 4.34
CA ALA A 24 8.41 8.71 3.59
C ALA A 24 7.15 8.92 4.46
N THR A 25 7.13 8.36 5.68
CA THR A 25 6.03 8.57 6.63
C THR A 25 5.93 10.01 7.09
N THR A 26 7.07 10.70 7.29
CA THR A 26 7.09 12.12 7.63
C THR A 26 6.56 12.98 6.48
N TYR A 27 6.93 12.69 5.24
CA TYR A 27 6.44 13.41 4.07
C TYR A 27 4.93 13.22 3.87
N THR A 28 4.44 11.99 4.01
CA THR A 28 3.00 11.67 3.90
C THR A 28 2.19 12.35 5.00
N PHE A 29 2.69 12.35 6.24
CA PHE A 29 2.06 13.05 7.35
C PHE A 29 1.99 14.56 7.11
N ILE A 30 3.11 15.18 6.71
CA ILE A 30 3.16 16.62 6.42
C ILE A 30 2.23 16.97 5.25
N ASN A 31 2.22 16.18 4.18
CA ASN A 31 1.34 16.40 3.03
C ASN A 31 -0.15 16.30 3.41
N ARG A 32 -0.50 15.30 4.24
CA ARG A 32 -1.86 15.14 4.77
C ARG A 32 -2.26 16.30 5.69
N VAL A 33 -1.39 16.72 6.60
CA VAL A 33 -1.65 17.85 7.51
C VAL A 33 -1.74 19.18 6.76
N SER A 34 -0.88 19.40 5.77
CA SER A 34 -0.89 20.60 4.93
C SER A 34 -2.15 20.70 4.09
N THR A 35 -2.56 19.61 3.44
CA THR A 35 -3.81 19.55 2.65
C THR A 35 -5.05 19.75 3.53
N ASN A 36 -5.14 19.05 4.66
CA ASN A 36 -6.31 19.11 5.54
C ASN A 36 -6.47 20.45 6.27
N ASN A 37 -5.39 21.21 6.45
CA ASN A 37 -5.41 22.50 7.16
C ASN A 37 -5.11 23.69 6.23
N ASN A 38 -5.01 23.46 4.92
CA ASN A 38 -4.68 24.48 3.92
C ASN A 38 -3.42 25.29 4.29
N LEU A 39 -2.37 24.60 4.72
CA LEU A 39 -1.07 25.20 5.11
C LEU A 39 -0.13 25.18 3.92
N GLU A 40 0.46 26.34 3.58
CA GLU A 40 1.48 26.46 2.54
C GLU A 40 2.87 26.11 3.12
N ILE A 41 3.59 25.19 2.48
CA ILE A 41 4.92 24.75 2.92
C ILE A 41 5.97 25.53 2.13
N GLU A 42 6.67 26.45 2.80
CA GLU A 42 7.81 27.16 2.20
C GLU A 42 9.09 26.30 2.30
N PRO A 43 9.82 26.06 1.19
CA PRO A 43 11.09 25.35 1.25
C PRO A 43 12.17 26.22 1.87
N VAL A 44 12.86 25.70 2.90
CA VAL A 44 14.10 26.31 3.40
C VAL A 44 15.24 25.94 2.45
N VAL A 45 15.81 26.95 1.80
CA VAL A 45 16.97 26.81 0.92
C VAL A 45 18.22 26.79 1.79
N GLU A 46 18.89 25.64 1.88
CA GLU A 46 20.20 25.50 2.51
C GLU A 46 21.28 25.67 1.43
N ASP A 47 22.02 26.78 1.48
CA ASP A 47 23.14 27.07 0.57
C ASP A 47 24.31 26.12 0.87
N VAL A 48 24.55 25.16 -0.02
CA VAL A 48 25.75 24.30 0.00
C VAL A 48 26.80 24.90 -0.92
N VAL A 49 27.90 25.35 -0.32
CA VAL A 49 29.07 25.93 -1.02
C VAL A 49 29.88 24.81 -1.68
N GLU A 50 30.04 24.92 -3.00
CA GLU A 50 30.78 23.99 -3.86
C GLU A 50 32.30 24.23 -3.79
N ALA A 51 33.09 23.16 -3.62
CA ALA A 51 34.56 23.19 -3.65
C ALA A 51 35.06 22.36 -4.85
N VAL A 52 36.00 22.95 -5.60
CA VAL A 52 36.54 22.50 -6.89
C VAL A 52 37.86 21.73 -6.72
N GLU A 53 38.12 20.73 -7.59
CA GLU A 53 39.38 20.03 -8.01
C GLU A 53 39.24 18.49 -7.94
N ASP A 54 39.75 17.63 -8.84
CA ASP A 54 40.52 17.74 -10.10
C ASP A 54 40.36 16.38 -10.85
N GLU A 55 40.54 16.36 -12.17
CA GLU A 55 40.38 15.18 -13.07
C GLU A 55 41.59 14.22 -12.96
N PRO A 56 41.44 12.89 -13.18
CA PRO A 56 41.95 12.37 -14.46
C PRO A 56 41.28 11.11 -15.05
N GLU A 57 41.38 11.07 -16.39
CA GLU A 57 41.52 9.96 -17.34
C GLU A 57 40.41 8.90 -17.53
N GLU A 58 39.97 8.86 -18.79
CA GLU A 58 38.97 7.98 -19.38
C GLU A 58 39.30 6.48 -19.32
N GLU A 59 38.45 5.73 -18.62
CA GLU A 59 38.10 4.36 -19.00
C GLU A 59 36.61 4.32 -19.34
N THR A 60 36.28 4.17 -20.64
CA THR A 60 34.90 3.99 -21.11
C THR A 60 34.41 2.58 -20.77
N THR A 61 34.11 2.36 -19.50
CA THR A 61 33.22 1.27 -19.08
C THR A 61 31.79 1.76 -19.25
N THR A 62 31.08 1.28 -20.28
CA THR A 62 29.63 1.46 -20.34
C THR A 62 28.99 0.50 -19.34
N THR A 63 28.88 0.92 -18.09
CA THR A 63 27.95 0.32 -17.12
C THR A 63 26.55 0.86 -17.44
N THR A 64 25.63 -0.02 -17.83
CA THR A 64 24.21 0.33 -17.85
C THR A 64 23.65 -0.01 -16.47
N THR A 65 23.61 0.97 -15.57
CA THR A 65 22.71 0.90 -14.41
C THR A 65 21.32 1.21 -14.93
N THR A 66 20.45 0.20 -15.00
CA THR A 66 19.03 0.43 -15.26
C THR A 66 18.38 0.77 -13.92
N THR A 67 18.41 2.04 -13.53
CA THR A 67 17.52 2.51 -12.46
C THR A 67 16.09 2.39 -12.97
N LEU A 68 15.18 1.83 -12.17
CA LEU A 68 13.75 1.87 -12.48
C LEU A 68 13.34 3.33 -12.74
N PRO A 69 12.46 3.61 -13.71
CA PRO A 69 11.94 4.95 -13.93
C PRO A 69 11.27 5.47 -12.65
N ASP A 70 11.48 6.76 -12.32
CA ASP A 70 10.93 7.36 -11.09
C ASP A 70 9.42 7.17 -10.99
N GLU A 71 8.69 7.29 -12.11
CA GLU A 71 7.24 7.07 -12.17
C GLU A 71 6.82 5.64 -11.78
N VAL A 72 7.66 4.64 -12.07
CA VAL A 72 7.43 3.25 -11.65
C VAL A 72 7.74 3.09 -10.17
N ILE A 73 8.82 3.70 -9.66
CA ILE A 73 9.17 3.67 -8.24
C ILE A 73 8.03 4.27 -7.42
N THR A 74 7.55 5.47 -7.77
CA THR A 74 6.44 6.14 -7.08
C THR A 74 5.20 5.26 -7.07
N TYR A 75 4.81 4.67 -8.21
CA TYR A 75 3.66 3.77 -8.27
C TYR A 75 3.82 2.54 -7.37
N LEU A 76 5.01 1.91 -7.34
CA LEU A 76 5.26 0.75 -6.48
C LEU A 76 5.20 1.10 -5.00
N GLU A 77 5.63 2.30 -4.62
CA GLU A 77 5.51 2.82 -3.25
C GLU A 77 4.04 3.08 -2.88
N GLU A 78 3.26 3.64 -3.80
CA GLU A 78 1.81 3.88 -3.62
C GLU A 78 1.06 2.58 -3.34
N ILE A 79 1.17 1.59 -4.23
CA ILE A 79 0.48 0.29 -4.03
C ILE A 79 1.01 -0.46 -2.81
N SER A 80 2.28 -0.27 -2.43
CA SER A 80 2.82 -0.83 -1.19
C SER A 80 2.18 -0.20 0.05
N SER A 81 1.83 1.08 -0.01
CA SER A 81 1.04 1.76 1.03
C SER A 81 -0.41 1.27 1.06
N GLU A 82 -1.03 1.06 -0.10
CA GLU A 82 -2.38 0.49 -0.22
C GLU A 82 -2.47 -0.92 0.37
N LYS A 83 -1.41 -1.73 0.23
CA LYS A 83 -1.31 -3.02 0.93
C LYS A 83 -1.48 -2.86 2.44
N ILE A 84 -0.83 -1.88 3.04
CA ILE A 84 -0.94 -1.61 4.48
C ILE A 84 -2.38 -1.19 4.83
N GLN A 85 -3.02 -0.38 3.99
CA GLN A 85 -4.42 -0.01 4.17
C GLN A 85 -5.36 -1.22 4.09
N SER A 86 -5.10 -2.17 3.20
CA SER A 86 -5.89 -3.42 3.14
C SER A 86 -5.78 -4.26 4.42
N ILE A 87 -4.62 -4.23 5.09
CA ILE A 87 -4.41 -4.93 6.37
C ILE A 87 -5.22 -4.24 7.48
N ASP A 88 -5.22 -2.90 7.52
CA ASP A 88 -6.04 -2.13 8.46
C ASP A 88 -7.53 -2.42 8.29
N LEU A 89 -8.03 -2.36 7.05
CA LEU A 89 -9.42 -2.66 6.73
C LEU A 89 -9.80 -4.09 7.17
N ALA A 90 -8.96 -5.08 6.83
CA ALA A 90 -9.22 -6.46 7.21
C ALA A 90 -9.19 -6.69 8.72
N THR A 91 -8.27 -6.03 9.42
CA THR A 91 -8.18 -6.09 10.89
C THR A 91 -9.46 -5.53 11.52
N LYS A 92 -9.93 -4.36 11.06
CA LYS A 92 -11.17 -3.75 11.56
C LYS A 92 -12.39 -4.66 11.37
N VAL A 93 -12.53 -5.24 10.17
CA VAL A 93 -13.65 -6.15 9.84
C VAL A 93 -13.61 -7.40 10.71
N LEU A 94 -12.44 -8.03 10.86
CA LEU A 94 -12.28 -9.21 11.70
C LEU A 94 -12.58 -8.92 13.17
N GLU A 95 -12.04 -7.83 13.72
CA GLU A 95 -12.27 -7.44 15.10
C GLU A 95 -13.75 -7.15 15.37
N ALA A 96 -14.44 -6.46 14.45
CA ALA A 96 -15.87 -6.19 14.61
C ALA A 96 -16.72 -7.45 14.48
N ASN A 97 -16.37 -8.36 13.57
CA ASN A 97 -17.05 -9.65 13.50
C ASN A 97 -16.84 -10.45 14.79
N ASP A 98 -15.62 -10.50 15.31
CA ASP A 98 -15.32 -11.20 16.57
C ASP A 98 -16.09 -10.58 17.75
N ARG A 99 -16.15 -9.25 17.85
CA ARG A 99 -16.95 -8.56 18.88
C ARG A 99 -18.43 -8.92 18.77
N TRP A 100 -18.96 -8.98 17.55
CA TRP A 100 -20.34 -9.37 17.30
C TRP A 100 -20.59 -10.83 17.70
N ASP A 101 -19.73 -11.76 17.29
CA ASP A 101 -19.84 -13.19 17.59
C ASP A 101 -19.72 -13.48 19.09
N ASN A 102 -18.93 -12.68 19.80
CA ASN A 102 -18.77 -12.77 21.26
C ASN A 102 -19.84 -12.01 22.06
N GLU A 103 -20.86 -11.45 21.39
CA GLU A 103 -21.94 -10.66 22.01
C GLU A 103 -21.42 -9.42 22.79
N GLU A 104 -20.27 -8.87 22.39
CA GLU A 104 -19.64 -7.72 23.06
C GLU A 104 -20.23 -6.36 22.63
N VAL A 105 -20.91 -6.34 21.48
CA VAL A 105 -21.58 -5.15 20.92
C VAL A 105 -23.06 -5.41 20.71
N THR A 106 -23.86 -4.35 20.76
CA THR A 106 -25.28 -4.45 20.42
C THR A 106 -25.49 -4.56 18.92
N TYR A 107 -26.66 -5.06 18.51
CA TYR A 107 -27.01 -5.13 17.09
C TYR A 107 -26.95 -3.79 16.36
N GLN A 108 -27.33 -2.69 17.02
CA GLN A 108 -27.26 -1.37 16.40
C GLN A 108 -25.80 -0.90 16.24
N GLU A 109 -24.96 -1.12 17.24
CA GLU A 109 -23.52 -0.82 17.14
C GLU A 109 -22.85 -1.65 16.05
N ALA A 110 -23.13 -2.96 15.98
CA ALA A 110 -22.61 -3.81 14.91
C ALA A 110 -23.07 -3.35 13.52
N LYS A 111 -24.34 -2.97 13.37
CA LYS A 111 -24.83 -2.41 12.09
C LYS A 111 -24.12 -1.13 11.70
N ASP A 112 -23.89 -0.24 12.65
CA ASP A 112 -23.22 1.03 12.38
C ASP A 112 -21.73 0.79 12.04
N GLU A 113 -21.06 -0.14 12.73
CA GLU A 113 -19.68 -0.55 12.41
C GLU A 113 -19.58 -1.14 10.99
N PHE A 114 -20.46 -2.07 10.65
CA PHE A 114 -20.47 -2.71 9.32
C PHE A 114 -20.83 -1.73 8.21
N ALA A 115 -21.69 -0.75 8.48
CA ALA A 115 -21.96 0.34 7.53
C ALA A 115 -20.73 1.21 7.29
N ASN A 116 -19.95 1.52 8.34
CA ASN A 116 -18.70 2.27 8.19
C ASN A 116 -17.66 1.49 7.36
N PHE A 117 -17.65 0.16 7.41
CA PHE A 117 -16.75 -0.65 6.56
C PHE A 117 -17.07 -0.52 5.08
N ILE A 118 -18.34 -0.29 4.72
CA ILE A 118 -18.73 -0.02 3.33
C ILE A 118 -18.14 1.31 2.88
N GLU A 119 -18.19 2.35 3.73
CA GLU A 119 -17.59 3.66 3.44
C GLU A 119 -16.06 3.56 3.34
N ASP A 120 -15.41 2.87 4.28
CA ASP A 120 -13.96 2.64 4.25
C ASP A 120 -13.55 1.86 2.98
N ALA A 121 -14.32 0.84 2.58
CA ALA A 121 -14.06 0.05 1.38
C ALA A 121 -14.31 0.84 0.08
N GLU A 122 -15.33 1.69 0.02
CA GLU A 122 -15.59 2.59 -1.12
C GLU A 122 -14.43 3.59 -1.31
N GLN A 123 -13.95 4.17 -0.19
CA GLN A 123 -12.78 5.05 -0.23
C GLN A 123 -11.52 4.27 -0.63
N PHE A 124 -11.39 3.02 -0.21
CA PHE A 124 -10.29 2.16 -0.59
C PHE A 124 -10.29 1.86 -2.09
N VAL A 125 -11.45 1.55 -2.69
CA VAL A 125 -11.61 1.39 -4.16
C VAL A 125 -11.12 2.64 -4.89
N THR A 126 -11.51 3.82 -4.42
CA THR A 126 -11.09 5.09 -5.03
C THR A 126 -9.58 5.28 -4.92
N THR A 127 -9.01 5.03 -3.74
CA THR A 127 -7.58 5.20 -3.46
C THR A 127 -6.72 4.28 -4.31
N VAL A 128 -7.13 3.02 -4.48
CA VAL A 128 -6.42 2.07 -5.34
C VAL A 128 -6.61 2.40 -6.82
N SER A 129 -7.77 2.92 -7.22
CA SER A 129 -8.05 3.18 -8.64
C SER A 129 -7.38 4.44 -9.19
N GLU A 130 -7.00 5.39 -8.33
CA GLU A 130 -6.48 6.70 -8.73
C GLU A 130 -5.23 7.07 -7.91
N PRO A 131 -4.11 7.50 -8.55
CA PRO A 131 -3.98 7.92 -9.95
C PRO A 131 -3.76 6.77 -10.96
N GLY A 132 -3.44 5.57 -10.48
CA GLY A 132 -3.11 4.42 -11.32
C GLY A 132 -1.65 4.41 -11.85
N PRO A 133 -1.24 3.35 -12.57
CA PRO A 133 0.15 3.16 -12.99
C PRO A 133 0.55 4.06 -14.16
N PRO A 134 1.85 4.24 -14.40
CA PRO A 134 2.32 4.94 -15.59
C PRO A 134 1.89 4.20 -16.87
N SER A 135 1.12 4.89 -17.72
CA SER A 135 0.47 4.31 -18.91
C SER A 135 1.43 3.78 -19.98
N THR A 136 2.71 4.15 -19.89
CA THR A 136 3.82 3.68 -20.74
C THR A 136 4.16 2.20 -20.50
N PHE A 137 3.76 1.64 -19.35
CA PHE A 137 4.03 0.25 -18.96
C PHE A 137 2.77 -0.61 -19.02
N ALA A 138 2.51 -1.22 -20.18
CA ALA A 138 1.33 -2.07 -20.41
C ALA A 138 1.18 -3.22 -19.40
N GLY A 139 2.30 -3.76 -18.90
CA GLY A 139 2.30 -4.78 -17.85
C GLY A 139 1.74 -4.27 -16.52
N LEU A 140 2.15 -3.08 -16.09
CA LEU A 140 1.64 -2.44 -14.87
C LEU A 140 0.16 -2.08 -15.01
N VAL A 141 -0.23 -1.50 -16.14
CA VAL A 141 -1.64 -1.20 -16.44
C VAL A 141 -2.51 -2.44 -16.32
N LYS A 142 -2.08 -3.56 -16.91
CA LYS A 142 -2.84 -4.82 -16.82
C LYS A 142 -2.94 -5.32 -15.39
N SER A 143 -1.82 -5.37 -14.65
CA SER A 143 -1.83 -5.84 -13.27
C SER A 143 -2.65 -4.93 -12.34
N HIS A 144 -2.71 -3.63 -12.63
CA HIS A 144 -3.51 -2.68 -11.88
C HIS A 144 -5.01 -2.85 -12.12
N GLU A 145 -5.45 -3.19 -13.34
CA GLU A 145 -6.85 -3.54 -13.56
C GLU A 145 -7.27 -4.80 -12.77
N GLU A 146 -6.34 -5.72 -12.52
CA GLU A 146 -6.58 -6.87 -11.62
C GLU A 146 -6.71 -6.40 -10.15
N LEU A 147 -5.91 -5.43 -9.70
CA LEU A 147 -6.07 -4.83 -8.37
C LEU A 147 -7.43 -4.13 -8.22
N LYS A 148 -7.85 -3.36 -9.23
CA LYS A 148 -9.16 -2.69 -9.25
C LYS A 148 -10.32 -3.69 -9.15
N ALA A 149 -10.23 -4.80 -9.88
CA ALA A 149 -11.25 -5.85 -9.78
C ALA A 149 -11.30 -6.47 -8.37
N LEU A 150 -10.15 -6.65 -7.72
CA LEU A 150 -10.09 -7.21 -6.36
C LEU A 150 -10.65 -6.25 -5.31
N VAL A 151 -10.36 -4.95 -5.39
CA VAL A 151 -10.93 -3.97 -4.44
C VAL A 151 -12.42 -3.77 -4.63
N GLU A 152 -12.93 -3.89 -5.85
CA GLU A 152 -14.38 -3.90 -6.11
C GLU A 152 -15.05 -5.11 -5.45
N LEU A 153 -14.43 -6.30 -5.52
CA LEU A 153 -14.94 -7.48 -4.82
C LEU A 153 -14.92 -7.30 -3.30
N ILE A 154 -13.84 -6.73 -2.75
CA ILE A 154 -13.75 -6.40 -1.31
C ILE A 154 -14.88 -5.44 -0.90
N TYR A 155 -15.18 -4.43 -1.72
CA TYR A 155 -16.29 -3.51 -1.48
C TYR A 155 -17.64 -4.21 -1.50
N ILE A 156 -17.88 -5.08 -2.47
CA ILE A 156 -19.10 -5.90 -2.55
C ILE A 156 -19.23 -6.79 -1.31
N ASP A 157 -18.15 -7.48 -0.92
CA ASP A 157 -18.18 -8.33 0.28
C ASP A 157 -18.47 -7.52 1.56
N SER A 158 -17.99 -6.27 1.67
CA SER A 158 -18.36 -5.37 2.78
C SER A 158 -19.87 -5.06 2.81
N GLN A 159 -20.52 -4.95 1.65
CA GLN A 159 -21.98 -4.80 1.58
C GLN A 159 -22.67 -6.10 2.02
N GLU A 160 -22.20 -7.25 1.51
CA GLU A 160 -22.74 -8.56 1.85
C GLU A 160 -22.58 -8.90 3.34
N LEU A 161 -21.53 -8.41 3.99
CA LEU A 161 -21.33 -8.54 5.44
C LEU A 161 -22.46 -7.84 6.22
N LEU A 162 -22.82 -6.61 5.84
CA LEU A 162 -23.94 -5.90 6.46
C LEU A 162 -25.28 -6.58 6.14
N GLU A 163 -25.49 -6.99 4.89
CA GLU A 163 -26.70 -7.73 4.50
C GLU A 163 -26.83 -9.02 5.32
N GLY A 164 -25.74 -9.78 5.47
CA GLY A 164 -25.66 -11.00 6.26
C GLY A 164 -25.92 -10.77 7.74
N LEU A 165 -25.44 -9.65 8.31
CA LEU A 165 -25.77 -9.26 9.68
C LEU A 165 -27.27 -9.00 9.86
N THR A 166 -27.92 -8.42 8.85
CA THR A 166 -29.36 -8.10 8.88
C THR A 166 -30.27 -9.24 8.41
N SER A 167 -29.68 -10.34 7.95
CA SER A 167 -30.38 -11.52 7.47
C SER A 167 -31.18 -12.20 8.60
N SER A 168 -32.21 -12.95 8.21
CA SER A 168 -32.98 -13.80 9.13
C SER A 168 -32.36 -15.19 9.33
N ASP A 169 -31.23 -15.47 8.69
CA ASP A 169 -30.47 -16.71 8.90
C ASP A 169 -29.72 -16.69 10.25
N THR A 170 -28.97 -17.77 10.52
CA THR A 170 -28.24 -17.92 11.79
C THR A 170 -26.82 -17.36 11.74
N GLY A 171 -26.54 -16.49 10.77
CA GLY A 171 -25.22 -15.90 10.52
C GLY A 171 -24.48 -16.53 9.33
N GLU A 172 -25.07 -17.50 8.64
CA GLU A 172 -24.41 -18.18 7.51
C GLU A 172 -24.04 -17.23 6.38
N SER A 173 -24.92 -16.27 6.04
CA SER A 173 -24.62 -15.29 4.99
C SER A 173 -23.47 -14.37 5.38
N ARG A 174 -23.44 -13.91 6.65
CA ARG A 174 -22.33 -13.09 7.16
C ARG A 174 -21.01 -13.87 7.13
N ALA A 175 -21.01 -15.12 7.59
CA ALA A 175 -19.81 -15.95 7.59
C ALA A 175 -19.27 -16.20 6.19
N ALA A 176 -20.14 -16.46 5.21
CA ALA A 176 -19.76 -16.62 3.81
C ALA A 176 -19.17 -15.34 3.21
N ALA A 177 -19.79 -14.18 3.49
CA ALA A 177 -19.26 -12.89 3.07
C ALA A 177 -17.89 -12.59 3.71
N LEU A 178 -17.70 -12.95 4.99
CA LEU A 178 -16.42 -12.79 5.69
C LEU A 178 -15.32 -13.66 5.06
N ASP A 179 -15.62 -14.91 4.71
CA ASP A 179 -14.68 -15.80 4.03
C ASP A 179 -14.29 -15.25 2.65
N SER A 180 -15.28 -14.76 1.89
CA SER A 180 -15.06 -14.12 0.58
C SER A 180 -14.18 -12.87 0.71
N PHE A 181 -14.53 -11.98 1.64
CA PHE A 181 -13.80 -10.76 1.96
C PHE A 181 -12.33 -11.06 2.28
N ASN A 182 -12.07 -11.99 3.19
CA ASN A 182 -10.70 -12.35 3.58
C ASN A 182 -9.92 -12.95 2.41
N ASN A 183 -10.57 -13.77 1.59
CA ASN A 183 -9.96 -14.34 0.39
C ASN A 183 -9.61 -13.27 -0.65
N ASN A 184 -10.46 -12.26 -0.85
CA ASN A 184 -10.21 -11.17 -1.79
C ASN A 184 -9.13 -10.20 -1.27
N ILE A 185 -9.09 -9.93 0.04
CA ILE A 185 -7.99 -9.20 0.69
C ILE A 185 -6.64 -9.92 0.47
N ASN A 186 -6.59 -11.24 0.70
CA ASN A 186 -5.36 -12.00 0.52
C ASN A 186 -4.88 -11.95 -0.94
N GLN A 187 -5.79 -12.17 -1.90
CA GLN A 187 -5.47 -12.07 -3.32
C GLN A 187 -4.97 -10.67 -3.70
N PHE A 188 -5.58 -9.61 -3.16
CA PHE A 188 -5.13 -8.24 -3.38
C PHE A 188 -3.70 -8.02 -2.87
N GLN A 189 -3.40 -8.47 -1.65
CA GLN A 189 -2.07 -8.35 -1.05
C GLN A 189 -1.01 -9.15 -1.82
N GLU A 190 -1.32 -10.39 -2.20
CA GLU A 190 -0.45 -11.23 -3.02
C GLU A 190 -0.20 -10.60 -4.40
N LYS A 191 -1.22 -9.98 -5.00
CA LYS A 191 -1.08 -9.30 -6.28
C LYS A 191 -0.11 -8.11 -6.20
N ILE A 192 -0.16 -7.34 -5.11
CA ILE A 192 0.81 -6.26 -4.87
C ILE A 192 2.22 -6.83 -4.72
N GLU A 193 2.40 -7.90 -3.95
CA GLU A 193 3.69 -8.56 -3.79
C GLU A 193 4.25 -9.05 -5.14
N GLU A 194 3.39 -9.63 -5.98
CA GLU A 194 3.74 -10.05 -7.34
C GLU A 194 4.21 -8.87 -8.18
N ILE A 195 3.45 -7.76 -8.20
CA ILE A 195 3.79 -6.55 -8.97
C ILE A 195 5.14 -6.00 -8.50
N VAL A 196 5.34 -5.86 -7.19
CA VAL A 196 6.60 -5.34 -6.63
C VAL A 196 7.76 -6.27 -6.98
N ALA A 197 7.61 -7.58 -6.80
CA ALA A 197 8.66 -8.55 -7.09
C ALA A 197 9.07 -8.54 -8.57
N ILE A 198 8.11 -8.52 -9.50
CA ILE A 198 8.40 -8.52 -10.94
C ILE A 198 9.18 -7.28 -11.37
N ASN A 199 8.91 -6.13 -10.75
CA ASN A 199 9.53 -4.86 -11.15
C ASN A 199 10.85 -4.58 -10.41
N THR A 200 11.09 -5.19 -9.24
CA THR A 200 12.30 -4.94 -8.43
C THR A 200 13.36 -6.03 -8.52
N SER A 201 13.04 -7.22 -9.05
CA SER A 201 13.97 -8.36 -9.14
C SER A 201 14.88 -8.34 -10.39
N GLY A 202 15.02 -7.18 -11.05
CA GLY A 202 15.74 -6.98 -12.31
C GLY A 202 17.17 -6.48 -12.16
#